data_AF-A0A7S2BJR8-F1
#
_entry.id   AF-A0A7S2BJR8-F1
#
_cell.length_a   1.000
_cell.length_b   1.000
_cell.length_c   1.000
_cell.angle_alpha   90.00
_cell.angle_beta   90.00
_cell.angle_gamma   90.00
#
_symmetry.space_group_name_H-M   'P 1'
#
loop_
_entity.id
_entity.type
_entity.pdbx_description
1 polymer ?
#
loop_
_entity_poly.entity_id
_entity_poly.type
_entity_poly.pdbx_seq_one_letter_code
_entity_poly.pdbx_strand_id
1 'polypeptide(L)'
;PLILAKNATGYRGVYKHAKGKKFICKVHDKGRKIVVGTFDTAKAAAQAYVRRLGVDVVQAAVAKEKACRMTAAEVRAQAMTEGIELVRSRNSSGFLGVFGPSASHSRNKPYSAHAEVQGRTHSLGCYATAEQAALVYS
;
A
#
# COMPACT_ATOMS: atom_id res chain seq x y z
N PRO A 1 -18.79 6.28 -10.33
CA PRO A 1 -17.36 5.96 -10.05
C PRO A 1 -17.06 4.49 -10.37
N LEU A 2 -15.91 4.18 -10.98
CA LEU A 2 -15.44 2.80 -11.22
C LEU A 2 -14.30 2.47 -10.25
N ILE A 3 -14.18 1.21 -9.84
CA ILE A 3 -13.10 0.76 -8.94
C ILE A 3 -11.94 0.25 -9.80
N LEU A 4 -10.78 0.90 -9.70
CA LEU A 4 -9.59 0.51 -10.44
C LEU A 4 -8.84 -0.61 -9.68
N ALA A 5 -8.08 -1.40 -10.42
CA ALA A 5 -7.22 -2.42 -9.84
C ALA A 5 -5.96 -2.60 -10.68
N LYS A 6 -4.88 -3.01 -10.03
CA LYS A 6 -3.64 -3.39 -10.71
C LYS A 6 -3.77 -4.81 -11.27
N ASN A 7 -4.50 -4.94 -12.37
CA ASN A 7 -4.65 -6.18 -13.12
C ASN A 7 -4.67 -5.89 -14.64
N ALA A 8 -4.64 -6.94 -15.46
CA ALA A 8 -4.60 -6.82 -16.93
C ALA A 8 -5.81 -6.12 -17.57
N THR A 9 -6.87 -5.86 -16.79
CA THR A 9 -8.09 -5.16 -17.23
C THR A 9 -8.17 -3.74 -16.69
N GLY A 10 -7.40 -3.39 -15.66
CA GLY A 10 -7.43 -2.10 -14.97
C GLY A 10 -8.59 -1.93 -13.98
N TYR A 11 -9.49 -2.92 -13.84
CA TYR A 11 -10.73 -2.79 -13.05
C TYR A 11 -10.92 -3.95 -12.08
N ARG A 12 -11.41 -3.64 -10.88
CA ARG A 12 -11.68 -4.65 -9.85
C ARG A 12 -12.87 -5.52 -10.25
N GLY A 13 -12.75 -6.84 -10.08
CA GLY A 13 -13.82 -7.80 -10.40
C GLY A 13 -14.01 -8.09 -11.89
N VAL A 14 -13.16 -7.54 -12.77
CA VAL A 14 -13.22 -7.73 -14.22
C VAL A 14 -12.07 -8.59 -14.71
N TYR A 15 -12.38 -9.65 -15.46
CA TYR A 15 -11.41 -10.62 -15.95
C TYR A 15 -11.56 -10.84 -17.46
N LYS A 16 -10.46 -11.03 -18.19
CA LYS A 16 -10.51 -11.42 -19.62
C LYS A 16 -10.88 -12.89 -19.73
N HIS A 17 -11.79 -13.24 -20.63
CA HIS A 17 -12.13 -14.62 -20.93
C HIS A 17 -11.05 -15.25 -21.82
N ALA A 18 -10.63 -16.49 -21.52
CA ALA A 18 -9.52 -17.14 -22.24
C ALA A 18 -9.84 -17.45 -23.72
N LYS A 19 -11.11 -17.74 -24.04
CA LYS A 19 -11.57 -18.10 -25.40
C LYS A 19 -12.16 -16.94 -26.23
N GLY A 20 -11.87 -15.67 -25.94
CA GLY A 20 -12.33 -14.56 -26.80
C GLY A 20 -12.12 -13.15 -26.23
N LYS A 21 -12.53 -12.12 -26.99
CA LYS A 21 -12.45 -10.69 -26.59
C LYS A 21 -13.50 -10.28 -25.52
N LYS A 22 -14.02 -11.23 -24.74
CA LYS A 22 -15.08 -10.99 -23.76
C LYS A 22 -14.50 -10.78 -22.36
N PHE A 23 -15.14 -9.94 -21.58
CA PHE A 23 -14.80 -9.59 -20.21
C PHE A 23 -15.86 -10.15 -19.26
N ILE A 24 -15.42 -10.91 -18.26
CA ILE A 24 -16.29 -11.51 -17.25
C ILE A 24 -16.29 -10.61 -16.01
N CYS A 25 -17.48 -10.29 -15.52
CA CYS A 25 -17.67 -9.65 -14.22
C CYS A 25 -17.93 -10.72 -13.15
N LYS A 26 -17.08 -10.76 -12.12
CA LYS A 26 -17.24 -11.64 -10.96
C LYS A 26 -17.32 -10.82 -9.68
N VAL A 27 -18.36 -11.07 -8.89
CA VAL A 27 -18.57 -10.45 -7.57
C VAL A 27 -18.46 -11.52 -6.49
N HIS A 28 -17.91 -11.13 -5.34
CA HIS A 28 -17.99 -11.95 -4.13
C HIS A 28 -19.18 -11.47 -3.32
N ASP A 29 -20.20 -12.32 -3.17
CA ASP A 29 -21.36 -12.04 -2.33
C ASP A 29 -21.45 -13.14 -1.26
N LYS A 30 -21.41 -12.75 0.02
CA LYS A 30 -21.49 -13.67 1.18
C LYS A 30 -20.54 -14.88 1.08
N GLY A 31 -19.30 -14.64 0.63
CA GLY A 31 -18.27 -15.69 0.48
C GLY A 31 -18.39 -16.55 -0.79
N ARG A 32 -19.40 -16.32 -1.64
CA ARG A 32 -19.58 -17.02 -2.91
C ARG A 32 -19.15 -16.16 -4.09
N LYS A 33 -18.46 -16.78 -5.05
CA LYS A 33 -18.09 -16.16 -6.32
C LYS A 33 -19.28 -16.24 -7.27
N ILE A 34 -19.96 -15.12 -7.48
CA ILE A 34 -21.08 -15.03 -8.42
C ILE A 34 -20.57 -14.39 -9.71
N VAL A 35 -20.76 -15.09 -10.82
CA VAL A 35 -20.55 -14.52 -12.16
C VAL A 35 -21.78 -13.67 -12.47
N VAL A 36 -21.59 -12.36 -12.56
CA VAL A 36 -22.68 -11.41 -12.85
C VAL A 36 -23.06 -11.46 -14.33
N GLY A 37 -22.06 -11.68 -15.20
CA GLY A 37 -22.26 -11.80 -16.63
C GLY A 37 -20.97 -11.62 -17.41
N THR A 38 -21.10 -11.80 -18.73
CA THR A 38 -20.05 -11.55 -19.72
C THR A 38 -20.40 -10.33 -20.54
N PHE A 39 -19.42 -9.46 -20.78
CA PHE A 39 -19.56 -8.21 -21.51
C PHE A 39 -18.48 -8.11 -22.60
N ASP A 40 -18.74 -7.34 -23.65
CA ASP A 40 -17.76 -7.17 -24.74
C ASP A 40 -16.66 -6.15 -24.41
N THR A 41 -16.85 -5.33 -23.37
CA THR A 41 -15.85 -4.34 -22.92
C THR A 41 -15.59 -4.42 -21.42
N ALA A 42 -14.35 -4.12 -21.03
CA ALA A 42 -13.94 -4.06 -19.63
C ALA A 42 -14.72 -3.00 -18.83
N LYS A 43 -14.98 -1.85 -19.46
CA LYS A 43 -15.71 -0.73 -18.85
C LYS A 43 -17.16 -1.09 -18.55
N ALA A 44 -17.86 -1.77 -19.46
CA ALA A 44 -19.23 -2.23 -19.22
C ALA A 44 -19.30 -3.27 -18.08
N ALA A 45 -18.34 -4.20 -18.04
CA ALA A 45 -18.23 -5.17 -16.94
C ALA A 45 -17.99 -4.49 -15.58
N ALA A 46 -17.14 -3.46 -15.54
CA ALA A 46 -16.87 -2.69 -14.32
C ALA A 46 -18.11 -1.90 -13.84
N GLN A 47 -18.91 -1.36 -14.77
CA GLN A 47 -20.18 -0.70 -14.42
C GLN A 47 -21.19 -1.68 -13.82
N ALA A 48 -21.29 -2.89 -14.37
CA ALA A 48 -22.14 -3.94 -13.80
C ALA A 48 -21.65 -4.39 -12.41
N TYR A 49 -20.34 -4.46 -12.20
CA TYR A 49 -19.73 -4.75 -10.89
C TYR A 49 -20.15 -3.71 -9.83
N VAL A 50 -20.04 -2.42 -10.18
CA VAL A 50 -20.46 -1.29 -9.34
C VAL A 50 -21.95 -1.33 -9.03
N ARG A 51 -22.78 -1.58 -10.04
CA ARG A 51 -24.24 -1.71 -9.87
C ARG A 51 -24.61 -2.86 -8.92
N ARG A 52 -23.87 -3.97 -8.96
CA ARG A 52 -24.13 -5.13 -8.12
C ARG A 52 -23.66 -4.96 -6.68
N LEU A 53 -22.61 -4.17 -6.47
CA LEU A 53 -22.04 -3.87 -5.16
C LEU A 53 -22.82 -2.78 -4.39
N GLY A 54 -23.43 -1.82 -5.09
CA GLY A 54 -24.06 -0.65 -4.47
C GLY A 54 -23.13 0.57 -4.44
N VAL A 55 -23.71 1.77 -4.43
CA VAL A 55 -22.96 3.03 -4.58
C VAL A 55 -22.07 3.31 -3.36
N ASP A 56 -22.50 2.92 -2.17
CA ASP A 56 -21.81 3.18 -0.90
C ASP A 56 -20.43 2.49 -0.81
N VAL A 57 -20.37 1.21 -1.14
CA VAL A 57 -19.11 0.45 -1.14
C VAL A 57 -18.16 0.88 -2.26
N VAL A 58 -18.71 1.44 -3.34
CA VAL A 58 -17.91 1.96 -4.46
C VAL A 58 -17.31 3.31 -4.10
N GLN A 59 -18.04 4.17 -3.40
CA GLN A 59 -17.46 5.38 -2.80
C GLN A 59 -16.40 5.03 -1.75
N ALA A 60 -16.64 4.05 -0.88
CA ALA A 60 -15.64 3.63 0.09
C ALA A 60 -14.37 3.05 -0.57
N ALA A 61 -14.52 2.26 -1.64
CA ALA A 61 -13.39 1.71 -2.38
C ALA A 61 -12.61 2.80 -3.14
N VAL A 62 -13.30 3.76 -3.76
CA VAL A 62 -12.67 4.89 -4.43
C VAL A 62 -12.03 5.84 -3.42
N ALA A 63 -12.65 6.07 -2.26
CA ALA A 63 -12.07 6.86 -1.17
C ALA A 63 -10.83 6.16 -0.61
N LYS A 64 -10.84 4.83 -0.45
CA LYS A 64 -9.67 4.05 -0.03
C LYS A 64 -8.55 4.08 -1.08
N GLU A 65 -8.89 3.96 -2.36
CA GLU A 65 -7.92 4.09 -3.45
C GLU A 65 -7.38 5.51 -3.53
N LYS A 66 -8.23 6.52 -3.34
CA LYS A 66 -7.85 7.94 -3.30
C LYS A 66 -7.03 8.27 -2.05
N ALA A 67 -7.29 7.64 -0.91
CA ALA A 67 -6.48 7.75 0.31
C ALA A 67 -5.13 7.03 0.16
N CYS A 68 -5.04 5.98 -0.65
CA CYS A 68 -3.77 5.36 -1.03
C CYS A 68 -3.05 6.15 -2.14
N ARG A 69 -3.80 6.95 -2.91
CA ARG A 69 -3.33 7.85 -3.98
C ARG A 69 -3.04 9.27 -3.48
N MET A 70 -3.45 9.64 -2.27
CA MET A 70 -2.76 10.63 -1.45
C MET A 70 -1.57 9.90 -0.85
N THR A 71 -0.43 10.25 -1.40
CA THR A 71 0.58 9.29 -1.82
C THR A 71 1.66 9.14 -0.75
N ALA A 72 2.34 7.99 -0.74
CA ALA A 72 3.68 7.88 -0.17
C ALA A 72 4.67 8.94 -0.71
N ALA A 73 4.34 9.62 -1.81
CA ALA A 73 5.07 10.77 -2.35
C ALA A 73 4.74 12.08 -1.62
N GLU A 74 3.48 12.31 -1.22
CA GLU A 74 3.12 13.43 -0.35
C GLU A 74 3.66 13.23 1.07
N VAL A 75 3.67 12.00 1.60
CA VAL A 75 4.39 11.69 2.86
C VAL A 75 5.90 11.99 2.73
N ARG A 76 6.52 11.64 1.59
CA ARG A 76 7.93 11.98 1.31
C ARG A 76 8.16 13.48 1.16
N ALA A 77 7.28 14.19 0.47
CA ALA A 77 7.40 15.64 0.26
C ALA A 77 7.13 16.42 1.55
N GLN A 78 6.22 15.92 2.39
CA GLN A 78 5.90 16.52 3.69
C GLN A 78 7.01 16.24 4.70
N ALA A 79 7.61 15.05 4.72
CA ALA A 79 8.83 14.80 5.51
C ALA A 79 10.02 15.69 5.08
N MET A 80 10.10 16.06 3.79
CA MET A 80 11.09 17.02 3.28
C MET A 80 10.76 18.47 3.65
N THR A 81 9.49 18.80 3.85
CA THR A 81 8.98 20.14 4.19
C THR A 81 8.98 20.40 5.70
N GLU A 82 8.79 19.35 6.51
CA GLU A 82 8.75 19.43 7.98
C GLU A 82 10.15 19.51 8.63
N GLY A 83 11.24 19.49 7.84
CA GLY A 83 12.57 19.77 8.36
C GLY A 83 13.06 18.78 9.41
N ILE A 84 12.64 17.51 9.32
CA ILE A 84 13.21 16.46 10.17
C ILE A 84 14.64 16.22 9.70
N GLU A 85 15.60 16.92 10.31
CA GLU A 85 17.02 16.69 10.07
C GLU A 85 17.37 15.29 10.55
N LEU A 86 17.45 14.37 9.60
CA LEU A 86 17.99 13.05 9.80
C LEU A 86 19.45 13.19 10.27
N VAL A 87 19.68 13.04 11.58
CA VAL A 87 21.02 13.16 12.17
C VAL A 87 21.88 12.02 11.64
N ARG A 88 22.83 12.36 10.75
CA ARG A 88 23.77 11.40 10.19
C ARG A 88 24.77 10.95 11.24
N SER A 89 25.07 9.66 11.26
CA SER A 89 26.08 9.07 12.15
C SER A 89 27.09 8.26 11.34
N ARG A 90 28.32 8.13 11.88
CA ARG A 90 29.38 7.31 11.26
C ARG A 90 29.22 5.81 11.57
N ASN A 91 27.99 5.31 11.56
CA ASN A 91 27.69 3.89 11.73
C ASN A 91 27.35 3.25 10.37
N SER A 92 27.22 1.92 10.36
CA SER A 92 26.94 1.15 9.13
C SER A 92 25.58 1.48 8.48
N SER A 93 24.66 2.11 9.21
CA SER A 93 23.36 2.56 8.71
C SER A 93 23.36 4.00 8.19
N GLY A 94 24.35 4.81 8.57
CA GLY A 94 24.46 6.23 8.21
C GLY A 94 23.62 7.20 9.04
N PHE A 95 22.85 6.71 10.02
CA PHE A 95 21.91 7.52 10.82
C PHE A 95 22.02 7.22 12.32
N LEU A 96 21.89 8.25 13.15
CA LEU A 96 21.92 8.12 14.61
C LEU A 96 20.76 7.24 15.11
N GLY A 97 21.05 6.32 16.04
CA GLY A 97 20.05 5.39 16.59
C GLY A 97 19.56 4.29 15.65
N VAL A 98 20.02 4.25 14.39
CA VAL A 98 19.64 3.20 13.43
C VAL A 98 20.72 2.13 13.35
N PHE A 99 20.31 0.86 13.38
CA PHE A 99 21.18 -0.29 13.18
C PHE A 99 20.85 -0.98 11.86
N GLY A 100 21.91 -1.34 11.12
CA GLY A 100 21.80 -1.97 9.82
C GLY A 100 21.30 -3.43 9.88
N PRO A 101 21.19 -4.08 8.71
CA PRO A 101 20.85 -5.50 8.60
C PRO A 101 21.72 -6.36 9.53
N SER A 102 21.06 -7.12 10.39
CA SER A 102 21.66 -8.13 11.26
C SER A 102 21.01 -9.47 10.98
N ALA A 103 21.70 -10.58 11.30
CA ALA A 103 21.17 -11.93 11.15
C ALA A 103 19.84 -12.15 11.91
N SER A 104 19.58 -11.34 12.94
CA SER A 104 18.35 -11.36 13.73
C SER A 104 17.18 -10.59 13.10
N HIS A 105 17.41 -9.80 12.05
CA HIS A 105 16.38 -9.04 11.37
C HIS A 105 15.70 -9.86 10.26
N SER A 106 14.39 -9.68 10.10
CA SER A 106 13.65 -10.29 9.00
C SER A 106 14.08 -9.70 7.66
N ARG A 107 14.09 -10.52 6.59
CA ARG A 107 14.42 -10.06 5.22
C ARG A 107 13.61 -8.85 4.75
N ASN A 108 12.40 -8.67 5.27
CA ASN A 108 11.51 -7.56 4.89
C ASN A 108 11.70 -6.30 5.75
N LYS A 109 12.43 -6.38 6.86
CA LYS A 109 12.65 -5.28 7.81
C LYS A 109 14.07 -5.34 8.39
N PRO A 110 15.10 -5.06 7.58
CA PRO A 110 16.50 -5.22 7.98
C PRO A 110 17.00 -4.12 8.93
N TYR A 111 16.33 -2.98 9.04
CA TYR A 111 16.79 -1.85 9.84
C TYR A 111 16.05 -1.81 11.17
N SER A 112 16.72 -1.48 12.27
CA SER A 112 16.08 -1.26 13.57
C SER A 112 16.45 0.11 14.13
N ALA A 113 15.48 0.76 14.77
CA ALA A 113 15.66 2.06 15.42
C ALA A 113 15.66 1.89 16.93
N HIS A 114 16.66 2.43 17.59
CA HIS A 114 16.76 2.46 19.04
C HIS A 114 16.99 3.89 19.53
N ALA A 115 16.21 4.34 20.51
CA ALA A 115 16.38 5.62 21.18
C ALA A 115 17.01 5.43 22.56
N GLU A 116 17.91 6.32 22.96
CA GLU A 116 18.43 6.35 24.32
C GLU A 116 17.60 7.33 25.14
N VAL A 117 16.84 6.81 26.10
CA VAL A 117 16.01 7.60 27.00
C VAL A 117 16.56 7.39 28.42
N GLN A 118 17.06 8.45 29.04
CA GLN A 118 17.63 8.41 30.40
C GLN A 118 18.77 7.38 30.57
N GLY A 119 19.66 7.25 29.58
CA GLY A 119 20.78 6.30 29.62
C GLY A 119 20.39 4.84 29.38
N ARG A 120 19.14 4.58 28.95
CA ARG A 120 18.66 3.24 28.58
C ARG A 120 18.24 3.21 27.11
N THR A 121 18.75 2.24 26.39
CA THR A 121 18.39 2.00 24.99
C THR A 121 17.01 1.34 24.89
N HIS A 122 16.03 2.07 24.37
CA HIS A 122 14.69 1.58 24.06
C HIS A 122 14.56 1.25 22.58
N SER A 123 14.04 0.06 22.26
CA SER A 123 13.77 -0.33 20.89
C SER A 123 12.47 0.29 20.38
N LEU A 124 12.57 1.09 19.33
CA LEU A 124 11.43 1.76 18.69
C LEU A 124 10.77 0.87 17.62
N GLY A 125 11.50 -0.12 17.12
CA GLY A 125 10.99 -1.14 16.20
C GLY A 125 11.92 -1.47 15.04
N CYS A 126 11.43 -2.32 14.14
CA CYS A 126 12.12 -2.73 12.90
C CYS A 126 11.40 -2.18 11.67
N TYR A 127 12.18 -1.67 10.71
CA TYR A 127 11.74 -0.93 9.53
C TYR A 127 12.37 -1.49 8.25
N ALA A 128 11.73 -1.19 7.12
CA ALA A 128 12.16 -1.68 5.82
C ALA A 128 13.32 -0.87 5.25
N THR A 129 13.44 0.41 5.61
CA THR A 129 14.52 1.31 5.16
C THR A 129 15.18 2.06 6.31
N ALA A 130 16.40 2.52 6.10
CA ALA A 130 17.16 3.26 7.11
C ALA A 130 16.52 4.62 7.41
N GLU A 131 15.92 5.27 6.42
CA GLU A 131 15.24 6.56 6.57
C GLU A 131 13.98 6.43 7.44
N GLN A 132 13.22 5.34 7.26
CA GLN A 132 12.06 5.07 8.11
C GLN A 132 12.46 4.87 9.57
N ALA A 133 13.55 4.15 9.82
CA ALA A 133 14.07 3.95 11.16
C ALA A 133 14.56 5.27 11.77
N ALA A 134 15.26 6.09 11.00
CA ALA A 134 15.79 7.38 11.44
C ALA A 134 14.69 8.41 11.74
N LEU A 135 13.58 8.38 11.00
CA LEU A 135 12.40 9.23 11.27
C LEU A 135 11.71 8.91 12.61
N VAL A 136 11.86 7.70 13.14
CA VAL A 136 11.27 7.35 14.46
C VAL A 136 12.23 7.70 15.60
N TYR A 137 13.52 7.83 15.31
CA TYR A 137 14.53 8.22 16.30
C TYR A 137 14.54 9.73 16.59
N SER A 138 14.16 10.58 15.61
CA SER A 138 14.17 12.05 15.74
C SER A 138 13.18 12.57 16.78
#